data_AF-A0A9E3T0F4-F1
#
_entry.id   AF-A0A9E3T0F4-F1
#
_cell.length_a   1.000
_cell.length_b   1.000
_cell.length_c   1.000
_cell.angle_alpha   90.00
_cell.angle_beta   90.00
_cell.angle_gamma   90.00
#
_symmetry.space_group_name_H-M   'P 1'
#
loop_
_entity.id
_entity.type
_entity.pdbx_description
1 polymer ?
#
loop_
_entity_poly.entity_id
_entity_poly.type
_entity_poly.pdbx_seq_one_letter_code
_entity_poly.pdbx_strand_id
1 'polypeptide(L)'
;MTERRNLIVSPLPDCEPEIGRLLWMLEDCRQRTRSALDGLNPAVVDWAGGVNSHSIGTLLYHIAAIELDWLHTEVTQGGLPDPI
;
A
#
# COMPACT_ATOMS: atom_id res chain seq x y z
N MET A 1 -16.24 -11.97 -13.41
CA MET A 1 -14.99 -12.28 -14.12
C MET A 1 -13.90 -12.35 -13.08
N THR A 2 -13.27 -13.50 -12.88
CA THR A 2 -12.09 -13.58 -11.99
C THR A 2 -10.92 -12.98 -12.76
N GLU A 3 -10.44 -11.81 -12.33
CA GLU A 3 -9.23 -11.21 -12.90
C GLU A 3 -8.07 -12.20 -12.83
N ARG A 4 -7.35 -12.35 -13.95
CA ARG A 4 -6.24 -13.30 -14.03
C ARG A 4 -5.07 -12.70 -13.25
N ARG A 5 -4.71 -13.32 -12.12
CA ARG A 5 -3.59 -12.88 -11.28
C ARG A 5 -2.29 -12.90 -12.09
N ASN A 6 -1.73 -11.72 -12.34
CA ASN A 6 -0.43 -11.60 -13.01
C ASN A 6 0.68 -11.92 -11.99
N LEU A 7 1.37 -13.04 -12.19
CA LEU A 7 2.46 -13.50 -11.31
C LEU A 7 3.84 -13.03 -11.80
N ILE A 8 3.87 -12.20 -12.83
CA ILE A 8 5.09 -11.70 -13.46
C ILE A 8 5.21 -10.21 -13.18
N VAL A 9 6.25 -9.83 -12.44
CA VAL A 9 6.64 -8.44 -12.23
C VAL A 9 7.03 -7.85 -13.59
N SER A 10 6.24 -6.89 -14.07
CA SER A 10 6.48 -6.18 -15.33
C SER A 10 6.65 -4.69 -15.05
N PRO A 11 7.57 -3.99 -15.73
CA PRO A 11 7.72 -2.56 -15.52
C PRO A 11 6.43 -1.84 -15.95
N LEU A 12 5.97 -0.89 -15.13
CA LEU A 12 4.90 0.01 -15.53
C LEU A 12 5.32 0.83 -16.76
N PRO A 13 4.43 1.03 -17.76
CA PRO A 13 4.68 1.93 -18.87
C PRO A 13 5.03 3.34 -18.37
N ASP A 14 5.79 4.07 -19.18
CA ASP A 14 6.19 5.47 -18.92
C ASP A 14 7.03 5.71 -17.65
N CYS A 15 7.47 4.64 -16.98
CA CYS A 15 8.44 4.68 -15.88
C CYS A 15 9.83 4.23 -16.37
N GLU A 16 10.88 4.67 -15.66
CA GLU A 16 12.17 3.97 -15.75
C GLU A 16 11.97 2.49 -15.36
N PRO A 17 12.51 1.51 -16.10
CA PRO A 17 12.17 0.10 -15.92
C PRO A 17 12.33 -0.45 -14.50
N GLU A 18 13.36 -0.06 -13.76
CA GLU A 18 13.56 -0.49 -12.37
C GLU A 18 12.52 0.14 -11.44
N ILE A 19 12.31 1.45 -11.53
CA ILE A 19 11.26 2.16 -10.80
C ILE A 19 9.88 1.56 -11.11
N GLY A 20 9.59 1.30 -12.38
CA GLY A 20 8.32 0.70 -12.82
C GLY A 20 8.07 -0.68 -12.22
N ARG A 21 9.11 -1.51 -12.03
CA ARG A 21 8.98 -2.81 -11.36
C ARG A 21 8.71 -2.64 -9.87
N LEU A 22 9.38 -1.71 -9.20
CA LEU A 22 9.17 -1.42 -7.79
C LEU A 22 7.75 -0.89 -7.52
N LEU A 23 7.28 0.04 -8.35
CA LEU A 23 5.90 0.54 -8.30
C LEU A 23 4.88 -0.58 -8.54
N TRP A 24 5.14 -1.49 -9.49
CA TRP A 24 4.30 -2.67 -9.69
C TRP A 24 4.23 -3.55 -8.42
N MET A 25 5.36 -3.78 -7.75
CA MET A 25 5.42 -4.58 -6.53
C MET A 25 4.67 -3.92 -5.36
N LEU A 26 4.75 -2.59 -5.23
CA LEU A 26 3.99 -1.83 -4.24
C LEU A 26 2.48 -1.96 -4.48
N GLU A 27 2.04 -1.87 -5.73
CA GLU A 27 0.63 -2.05 -6.10
C GLU A 27 0.13 -3.48 -5.82
N ASP A 28 0.89 -4.53 -6.17
CA ASP A 28 0.54 -5.92 -5.81
C ASP A 28 0.40 -6.09 -4.29
N CYS A 29 1.34 -5.52 -3.51
CA CYS A 29 1.29 -5.53 -2.06
C CYS A 29 0.01 -4.88 -1.52
N ARG A 30 -0.35 -3.70 -2.04
CA ARG A 30 -1.58 -2.99 -1.68
C ARG A 30 -2.83 -3.79 -2.03
N GLN A 31 -2.89 -4.38 -3.22
CA GLN A 31 -4.04 -5.20 -3.64
C GLN A 31 -4.22 -6.45 -2.76
N ARG A 32 -3.12 -7.12 -2.43
CA ARG A 32 -3.14 -8.30 -1.54
C ARG A 32 -3.51 -7.93 -0.11
N THR A 33 -3.05 -6.78 0.38
CA THR A 33 -3.44 -6.26 1.69
C THR A 33 -4.95 -5.99 1.73
N ARG A 34 -5.51 -5.33 0.72
CA ARG A 34 -6.97 -5.12 0.62
C ARG A 34 -7.74 -6.43 0.53
N SER A 35 -7.31 -7.35 -0.33
CA SER A 35 -7.92 -8.67 -0.48
C SER A 35 -7.93 -9.47 0.83
N ALA A 36 -6.90 -9.29 1.69
CA ALA A 36 -6.85 -9.91 3.02
C ALA A 36 -7.84 -9.28 4.01
N LEU A 37 -8.31 -8.06 3.77
CA LEU A 37 -9.31 -7.37 4.58
C LEU A 37 -10.75 -7.63 4.10
N ASP A 38 -10.91 -8.07 2.85
CA ASP A 38 -12.23 -8.31 2.25
C ASP A 38 -13.03 -9.33 3.06
N GLY A 39 -14.23 -8.92 3.49
CA GLY A 39 -15.14 -9.76 4.26
C GLY A 39 -14.77 -9.93 5.74
N LEU A 40 -13.73 -9.27 6.24
CA LEU A 40 -13.46 -9.23 7.68
C LEU A 40 -14.57 -8.51 8.43
N ASN A 41 -14.91 -9.01 9.61
CA ASN A 41 -15.74 -8.28 10.56
C ASN A 41 -14.97 -7.03 11.02
N PRO A 42 -15.53 -5.81 10.91
CA PRO A 42 -14.86 -4.59 11.35
C PRO A 42 -14.33 -4.64 12.79
N ALA A 43 -15.00 -5.34 13.70
CA ALA A 43 -14.54 -5.48 15.09
C ALA A 43 -13.18 -6.19 15.22
N VAL A 44 -12.80 -7.02 14.25
CA VAL A 44 -11.48 -7.67 14.19
C VAL A 44 -10.40 -6.65 13.81
N VAL A 45 -10.75 -5.62 13.05
CA VAL A 45 -9.79 -4.56 12.66
C VAL A 45 -9.32 -3.77 13.88
N ASP A 46 -10.23 -3.54 14.83
CA ASP A 46 -9.97 -2.79 16.06
C ASP A 46 -9.46 -3.66 17.21
N TRP A 47 -9.56 -4.98 17.08
CA TRP A 47 -9.12 -5.90 18.12
C TRP A 47 -7.59 -5.94 18.24
N ALA A 48 -7.09 -5.90 19.48
CA ALA A 48 -5.68 -6.07 19.80
C ALA A 48 -5.48 -7.30 20.70
N GLY A 49 -4.52 -8.16 20.34
CA GLY A 49 -4.33 -9.49 20.94
C GLY A 49 -3.73 -9.56 22.34
N GLY A 50 -3.64 -8.44 23.05
CA GLY A 50 -3.10 -8.37 24.40
C GLY A 50 -2.20 -7.16 24.64
N VAL A 51 -1.49 -7.18 25.77
CA VAL A 51 -0.58 -6.09 26.17
C VAL A 51 0.49 -5.89 25.09
N ASN A 52 0.71 -4.65 24.67
CA ASN A 52 1.68 -4.24 23.65
C ASN A 52 1.47 -4.83 22.24
N SER A 53 0.24 -5.27 21.91
CA SER A 53 -0.11 -5.67 20.55
C SER A 53 -0.70 -4.49 19.76
N HIS A 54 -0.46 -4.44 18.46
CA HIS A 54 -1.13 -3.52 17.54
C HIS A 54 -2.36 -4.19 16.94
N SER A 55 -3.46 -3.44 16.84
CA SER A 55 -4.60 -3.91 16.05
C SER A 55 -4.26 -3.88 14.56
N ILE A 56 -5.07 -4.57 13.74
CA ILE A 56 -4.93 -4.49 12.28
C ILE A 56 -5.07 -3.03 11.84
N GLY A 57 -6.02 -2.29 12.41
CA GLY A 57 -6.21 -0.87 12.13
C GLY A 57 -4.95 -0.03 12.39
N THR A 58 -4.26 -0.24 13.52
CA THR A 58 -3.00 0.46 13.81
C THR A 58 -1.93 0.16 12.77
N LEU A 59 -1.78 -1.10 12.35
CA LEU A 59 -0.79 -1.49 11.33
C LEU A 59 -1.12 -0.88 9.96
N LEU A 60 -2.39 -0.88 9.56
CA LEU A 60 -2.83 -0.26 8.30
C LEU A 60 -2.57 1.26 8.29
N TYR A 61 -2.86 1.93 9.41
CA TYR A 61 -2.54 3.36 9.57
C TYR A 61 -1.03 3.62 9.51
N HIS A 62 -0.23 2.77 10.14
CA HIS A 62 1.22 2.90 10.09
C HIS A 62 1.76 2.76 8.66
N ILE A 63 1.29 1.78 7.89
CA ILE A 63 1.66 1.61 6.47
C ILE A 63 1.32 2.88 5.67
N ALA A 64 0.09 3.37 5.80
CA ALA A 64 -0.35 4.58 5.09
C ALA A 64 0.45 5.83 5.49
N ALA A 65 0.80 5.96 6.77
CA ALA A 65 1.59 7.08 7.25
C ALA A 65 3.02 7.07 6.67
N ILE A 66 3.67 5.91 6.61
CA ILE A 66 5.02 5.77 6.03
C ILE A 66 5.00 6.00 4.51
N GLU A 67 3.99 5.49 3.81
CA GLU A 67 3.86 5.72 2.37
C GLU A 67 3.64 7.20 2.05
N LEU A 68 2.80 7.89 2.82
CA LEU A 68 2.56 9.32 2.65
C LEU A 68 3.82 10.16 2.96
N ASP A 69 4.52 9.84 4.06
CA ASP A 69 5.76 10.52 4.43
C ASP A 69 6.84 10.32 3.35
N TRP A 70 7.05 9.10 2.87
CA TRP A 70 7.99 8.84 1.78
C TRP A 70 7.62 9.60 0.50
N LEU A 71 6.35 9.58 0.09
CA LEU A 71 5.90 10.29 -1.10
C LEU A 71 6.13 11.80 -0.95
N HIS A 72 5.80 12.37 0.20
CA HIS A 72 5.96 13.80 0.44
C HIS A 72 7.43 14.22 0.59
N THR A 73 8.17 13.53 1.45
CA THR A 73 9.52 13.94 1.87
C THR A 73 10.57 13.56 0.83
N GLU A 74 10.49 12.38 0.24
CA GLU A 74 11.54 11.86 -0.66
C GLU A 74 11.17 12.07 -2.14
N VAL A 75 9.94 11.76 -2.53
CA VAL A 75 9.55 11.81 -3.95
C VAL A 75 9.22 13.23 -4.39
N THR A 76 8.36 13.96 -3.64
CA THR A 76 8.02 15.34 -3.98
C THR A 76 8.92 16.36 -3.32
N GLN A 77 9.80 15.96 -2.40
CA GLN A 77 10.74 16.83 -1.68
C GLN A 77 10.03 18.02 -0.98
N GLY A 78 8.87 17.76 -0.40
CA GLY A 78 8.02 18.77 0.24
C GLY A 78 7.20 19.62 -0.73
N GLY A 79 7.34 19.40 -2.04
CA GLY A 79 6.58 20.08 -3.07
C GLY A 79 5.11 19.66 -3.06
N LEU A 80 4.21 20.64 -3.14
CA LEU A 80 2.83 20.40 -3.53
C LEU A 80 2.78 20.24 -5.05
N PRO A 81 1.91 19.37 -5.59
CA PRO A 81 1.68 19.33 -7.03
C PRO A 81 1.22 20.70 -7.53
N ASP A 82 1.67 21.08 -8.72
CA ASP A 82 1.19 22.30 -9.37
C ASP A 82 -0.34 22.21 -9.50
N PRO A 83 -1.08 23.29 -9.18
CA PRO A 83 -2.53 23.30 -9.36
C PRO A 83 -2.87 23.04 -10.84
N ILE A 84 -3.74 22.04 -11.07
CA ILE A 84 -4.27 21.63 -12.38
C ILE A 84 -5.21 22.70 -12.94
#